data_AF-W4P3K1-F1
#
_entry.id   AF-W4P3K1-F1
#
_cell.length_a   1.000
_cell.length_b   1.000
_cell.length_c   1.000
_cell.angle_alpha   90.00
_cell.angle_beta   90.00
_cell.angle_gamma   90.00
#
_symmetry.space_group_name_H-M   'P 1'
#
loop_
_entity.id
_entity.type
_entity.pdbx_description
1 polymer ?
#
loop_
_entity_poly.entity_id
_entity_poly.type
_entity_poly.pdbx_seq_one_letter_code
_entity_poly.pdbx_strand_id
1 'polypeptide(L)' 'MSGVQHIGIPTNDIQATIAFYKRLGFDVALSTQNNDEKVAFLQLHNLIIETYENHSATLQTGAIDHISINVNSFKKVV' A
#
# COMPACT_ATOMS: atom_id res chain seq x y z
N MET A 1 12.80 6.52 -15.03
CA MET A 1 11.59 6.50 -14.18
C MET A 1 10.46 5.97 -15.04
N SER A 2 9.80 4.89 -14.64
CA SER A 2 8.78 4.22 -15.45
C SER A 2 7.35 4.38 -14.91
N GLY A 3 7.14 5.31 -13.97
CA GLY A 3 5.84 5.64 -13.39
C GLY A 3 5.76 5.32 -11.89
N VAL A 4 4.54 5.40 -11.36
CA VAL A 4 4.24 5.06 -9.96
C VAL A 4 4.47 3.56 -9.74
N GLN A 5 5.09 3.22 -8.62
CA GLN A 5 5.28 1.85 -8.15
C GLN A 5 4.07 1.46 -7.28
N HIS A 6 3.86 2.19 -6.17
CA HIS A 6 2.67 2.07 -5.31
C HIS A 6 2.37 3.37 -4.57
N ILE A 7 1.17 3.43 -3.98
CA ILE A 7 0.76 4.43 -2.99
C ILE A 7 0.66 3.73 -1.63
N GLY A 8 1.37 4.24 -0.62
CA GLY A 8 1.34 3.73 0.74
C GLY A 8 0.20 4.34 1.55
N ILE A 9 -0.68 3.50 2.11
CA ILE A 9 -1.84 3.93 2.92
C ILE A 9 -1.90 3.09 4.21
N PRO A 10 -1.64 3.69 5.39
CA PRO A 10 -1.73 2.98 6.66
C PRO A 10 -3.18 2.61 6.99
N THR A 11 -3.37 1.51 7.71
CA THR A 11 -4.68 1.06 8.18
C THR A 11 -4.61 0.59 9.64
N ASN A 12 -5.74 0.66 10.33
CA ASN A 12 -5.88 0.08 11.68
C ASN A 12 -6.45 -1.34 11.66
N ASP A 13 -7.08 -1.72 10.54
CA ASP A 13 -7.64 -3.05 10.30
C ASP A 13 -7.37 -3.43 8.84
N ILE A 14 -6.45 -4.38 8.64
CA ILE A 14 -6.08 -4.78 7.28
C ILE A 14 -7.22 -5.50 6.55
N GLN A 15 -8.06 -6.27 7.26
CA GLN A 15 -9.10 -7.09 6.62
C GLN A 15 -10.27 -6.22 6.18
N ALA A 16 -10.65 -5.24 7.00
CA ALA A 16 -11.65 -4.24 6.63
C ALA A 16 -11.21 -3.43 5.39
N THR A 17 -9.93 -3.03 5.34
CA THR A 17 -9.37 -2.29 4.21
C THR A 17 -9.30 -3.14 2.94
N ILE A 18 -8.84 -4.39 3.02
CA ILE A 18 -8.88 -5.33 1.88
C ILE A 18 -10.33 -5.50 1.37
N ALA A 19 -11.28 -5.73 2.27
CA ALA A 19 -12.69 -5.91 1.90
C ALA A 19 -13.26 -4.65 1.23
N PHE A 20 -12.87 -3.45 1.69
CA PHE A 20 -13.26 -2.19 1.06
C PHE A 20 -12.75 -2.08 -0.38
N TYR A 21 -11.45 -2.25 -0.60
CA TYR A 21 -10.86 -2.11 -1.93
C TYR A 21 -11.31 -3.21 -2.90
N LYS A 22 -11.55 -4.44 -2.41
CA LYS A 22 -12.17 -5.50 -3.23
C LYS A 22 -13.53 -5.10 -3.79
N ARG A 23 -14.36 -4.38 -3.02
CA ARG A 23 -15.66 -3.87 -3.52
C ARG A 23 -15.49 -2.80 -4.60
N LEU A 24 -14.34 -2.12 -4.64
CA LEU A 24 -13.98 -1.15 -5.68
C LEU A 24 -13.32 -1.80 -6.91
N GLY A 25 -13.16 -3.13 -6.91
CA GLY A 25 -12.58 -3.89 -8.02
C GLY A 25 -11.08 -4.16 -7.91
N PHE A 26 -10.45 -3.89 -6.76
CA PHE A 26 -9.05 -4.27 -6.53
C PHE A 26 -8.93 -5.76 -6.22
N ASP A 27 -7.86 -6.38 -6.71
CA ASP A 27 -7.42 -7.71 -6.32
C ASP A 27 -6.26 -7.64 -5.32
N VAL A 28 -6.10 -8.68 -4.51
CA VAL A 28 -4.93 -8.81 -3.63
C VAL A 28 -3.79 -9.42 -4.45
N ALA A 29 -2.80 -8.61 -4.79
CA ALA A 29 -1.63 -9.04 -5.56
C ALA A 29 -0.60 -9.77 -4.67
N LEU A 30 -0.45 -9.32 -3.43
CA LEU A 30 0.41 -9.93 -2.42
C LEU A 30 -0.16 -9.65 -1.02
N SER A 31 -0.05 -10.62 -0.12
CA SER A 31 -0.29 -10.43 1.30
C SER A 31 0.90 -11.01 2.06
N THR A 32 1.45 -10.25 2.99
CA THR A 32 2.61 -10.64 3.79
C THR A 32 2.47 -10.08 5.21
N GLN A 33 3.45 -10.37 6.05
CA GLN A 33 3.55 -9.86 7.41
C GLN A 33 4.94 -9.26 7.60
N ASN A 34 4.99 -8.09 8.23
CA ASN A 34 6.21 -7.42 8.68
C ASN A 34 6.21 -7.41 10.21
N ASN A 35 6.93 -8.33 10.83
CA ASN A 35 6.82 -8.61 12.26
C ASN A 35 5.37 -8.96 12.64
N ASP A 36 4.74 -8.16 13.50
CA ASP A 36 3.33 -8.36 13.90
C ASP A 36 2.34 -7.63 12.98
N GLU A 37 2.83 -6.74 12.11
CA GLU A 37 2.01 -5.89 11.24
C GLU A 37 1.71 -6.58 9.91
N LYS A 38 0.43 -6.63 9.54
CA LYS A 38 0.00 -7.20 8.25
C LYS A 38 0.14 -6.18 7.14
N VAL A 39 0.61 -6.64 5.98
CA VAL A 39 0.78 -5.81 4.78
C VAL A 39 0.09 -6.48 3.59
N ALA A 40 -0.62 -5.70 2.79
CA ALA A 40 -1.25 -6.16 1.56
C ALA A 40 -0.99 -5.18 0.42
N PHE A 41 -0.68 -5.74 -0.75
CA PHE A 41 -0.61 -5.02 -2.01
C PHE A 41 -1.90 -5.27 -2.78
N LEU A 42 -2.63 -4.20 -3.05
CA LEU A 42 -3.92 -4.19 -3.69
C LEU A 42 -3.77 -3.59 -5.09
N GLN A 43 -4.20 -4.32 -6.10
CA GLN A 43 -4.02 -3.93 -7.50
C GLN A 43 -5.34 -3.65 -8.19
N LEU A 44 -5.42 -2.51 -8.88
CA LEU A 44 -6.46 -2.20 -9.85
C LEU A 44 -5.79 -1.78 -11.16
N HIS A 45 -5.83 -2.65 -12.16
CA HIS A 45 -5.10 -2.46 -13.43
C HIS A 45 -3.61 -2.19 -13.20
N ASN A 46 -3.16 -0.96 -13.46
CA ASN A 46 -1.77 -0.51 -13.29
C ASN A 46 -1.53 0.30 -12.01
N LEU A 47 -2.54 0.45 -11.14
CA LEU A 47 -2.42 1.09 -9.83
C LEU A 47 -2.22 0.05 -8.74
N ILE A 48 -1.22 0.26 -7.90
CA ILE A 48 -0.95 -0.53 -6.69
C ILE A 48 -1.12 0.35 -5.46
N ILE A 49 -1.85 -0.15 -4.47
CA ILE A 49 -1.90 0.39 -3.12
C ILE A 49 -1.16 -0.60 -2.21
N GLU A 50 -0.13 -0.14 -1.53
CA GLU A 50 0.42 -0.84 -0.38
C GLU A 50 -0.33 -0.36 0.86
N THR A 51 -1.01 -1.28 1.54
CA THR A 51 -1.63 -0.97 2.84
C THR A 51 -1.03 -1.84 3.92
N TYR A 52 -0.66 -1.20 5.03
CA TYR A 52 0.03 -1.81 6.14
C TYR A 52 -0.64 -1.43 7.45
N GLU A 53 -0.82 -2.43 8.29
CA GLU A 53 -1.45 -2.27 9.59
C GLU A 53 -0.47 -1.64 10.57
N ASN A 54 -0.84 -0.51 11.19
CA ASN A 54 0.01 0.14 12.20
C ASN A 54 -0.75 0.50 13.49
N HIS A 55 -2.06 0.20 13.52
CA HIS A 55 -2.99 0.51 14.61
C HIS A 55 -3.00 1.98 15.09
N SER A 56 -2.44 2.89 14.29
CA SER A 56 -2.27 4.31 14.58
C SER A 56 -2.44 5.18 13.32
N ALA A 57 -3.23 4.71 12.36
CA ALA A 57 -3.61 5.50 11.20
C ALA A 57 -4.36 6.75 11.65
N THR A 58 -4.10 7.89 11.01
CA THR A 58 -4.66 9.20 11.40
C THR A 58 -6.16 9.35 11.14
N LEU A 59 -6.76 8.41 10.39
CA LEU A 59 -8.19 8.34 10.07
C LEU A 59 -8.79 9.64 9.51
N GLN A 60 -7.97 10.43 8.80
CA GLN A 60 -8.40 11.65 8.11
C GLN A 60 -8.48 11.43 6.60
N THR A 61 -9.27 12.27 5.92
CA THR A 61 -9.32 12.27 4.46
C THR A 61 -7.93 12.60 3.91
N GLY A 62 -7.44 11.79 2.97
CA GLY A 62 -6.12 11.99 2.37
C GLY A 62 -4.95 11.49 3.22
N ALA A 63 -5.18 10.57 4.17
CA ALA A 63 -4.13 9.87 4.93
C ALA A 63 -3.27 8.92 4.06
N ILE A 64 -2.70 9.44 2.98
CA ILE A 64 -1.65 8.80 2.17
C ILE A 64 -0.33 9.09 2.88
N ASP A 65 0.45 8.05 3.14
CA ASP A 65 1.77 8.18 3.77
C ASP A 65 2.84 8.55 2.75
N HIS A 66 2.92 7.78 1.66
CA HIS A 66 3.92 8.00 0.63
C HIS A 66 3.48 7.55 -0.77
N ILE A 67 4.23 8.00 -1.77
CA ILE A 67 4.12 7.54 -3.16
C ILE A 67 5.50 7.08 -3.59
N SER A 68 5.60 5.84 -4.06
CA SER A 68 6.84 5.26 -4.57
C SER A 68 6.88 5.31 -6.09
N ILE A 69 8.06 5.53 -6.68
CA ILE A 69 8.26 5.69 -8.13
C ILE A 69 9.28 4.67 -8.61
N ASN A 70 8.97 4.00 -9.73
CA ASN A 70 9.88 3.05 -10.34
C ASN A 70 11.15 3.75 -10.87
N VAL A 71 12.31 3.21 -10.51
CA VAL A 71 13.63 3.67 -10.97
C VAL A 71 14.38 2.53 -11.66
N ASN A 72 15.10 2.84 -12.74
CA ASN A 72 15.84 1.84 -13.51
C ASN A 72 17.10 1.37 -12.77
N SER A 73 17.65 2.23 -11.92
CA SER A 73 18.78 1.95 -11.05
C SER A 73 18.71 2.90 -9.85
N PHE A 74 19.14 2.42 -8.69
CA PHE A 74 19.35 3.25 -7.52
C PHE A 74 20.82 3.18 -7.11
N LYS A 75 21.39 4.31 -6.71
CA LYS A 75 22.67 4.34 -5.99
C LYS A 75 22.36 4.60 -4.53
N LYS A 76 22.89 3.76 -3.65
CA LYS A 76 22.83 4.01 -2.21
C LYS A 76 23.62 5.29 -1.94
N VAL A 77 22.94 6.31 -1.42
CA VAL A 77 23.61 7.45 -0.80
C VAL A 77 24.06 6.95 0.56
N VAL A 78 25.38 6.89 0.77
CA VAL A 78 26.00 6.45 2.02
C VAL A 78 26.31 7.68 2.86
#